data_AF-A0A942UZH0-F1
#
_entry.id   AF-A0A942UZH0-F1
#
_cell.length_a   1.000
_cell.length_b   1.000
_cell.length_c   1.000
_cell.angle_alpha   90.00
_cell.angle_beta   90.00
_cell.angle_gamma   90.00
#
_symmetry.space_group_name_H-M   'P 1'
#
loop_
_entity.id
_entity.type
_entity.pdbx_description
1 polymer ?
#
loop_
_entity_poly.entity_id
_entity_poly.type
_entity_poly.pdbx_seq_one_letter_code
_entity_poly.pdbx_strand_id
1 'polypeptide(L)'
;MNILSNLLSGIGGVLIGGFITWWSNLAIQKKKVIFELQQERYIETKKYIEELINILEKLNNRIYLYHMNMVIYYEKSYSEDNDNNILQERFKRNSDLNEEIDTLNRRFRRKLEIFNNYVDTNEILLLKYKHDLNEVISKGQHIFKNICNIKFIILNNVIELKKDIEKEVKIDEEYKKEKKKEYQFALELVNKNNTEINKVITFYNNLLKIQLNDIYGNYVNIKNKKIK
;
A
#
# COMPACT_ATOMS: atom_id res chain seq x y z
N MET A 1 -9.01 53.71 55.98
CA MET A 1 -9.14 52.24 55.87
C MET A 1 -9.39 51.75 54.42
N ASN A 2 -8.85 52.40 53.37
CA ASN A 2 -9.14 52.06 51.96
C ASN A 2 -7.93 51.74 51.07
N ILE A 3 -6.69 52.00 51.53
CA ILE A 3 -5.50 51.83 50.70
C ILE A 3 -5.11 50.34 50.59
N LEU A 4 -5.21 49.59 51.69
CA LEU A 4 -4.86 48.16 51.73
C LEU A 4 -5.80 47.30 50.86
N SER A 5 -7.10 47.61 50.88
CA SER A 5 -8.13 46.96 50.06
C SER A 5 -7.90 47.19 48.56
N ASN A 6 -7.56 48.43 48.17
CA ASN A 6 -7.30 48.78 46.78
C ASN A 6 -5.95 48.25 46.26
N LEU A 7 -4.94 48.16 47.12
CA LEU A 7 -3.64 47.57 46.76
C LEU A 7 -3.75 46.05 46.58
N LEU A 8 -4.47 45.37 47.48
CA LEU A 8 -4.71 43.93 47.40
C LEU A 8 -5.59 43.55 46.21
N SER A 9 -6.61 44.36 45.87
CA SER A 9 -7.45 44.12 44.70
C SER A 9 -6.71 44.39 43.38
N GLY A 10 -5.84 45.41 43.33
CA GLY A 10 -5.00 45.71 42.18
C GLY A 10 -3.95 44.62 41.91
N ILE A 11 -3.23 44.17 42.95
CA ILE A 11 -2.24 43.08 42.83
C ILE A 11 -2.92 41.75 42.51
N GLY A 12 -4.06 41.45 43.16
CA GLY A 12 -4.86 40.26 42.88
C GLY A 12 -5.37 40.21 41.44
N GLY A 13 -5.83 41.34 40.89
CA GLY A 13 -6.27 41.44 39.50
C GLY A 13 -5.14 41.19 38.48
N VAL A 14 -3.93 41.70 38.75
CA VAL A 14 -2.75 41.48 37.89
C VAL A 14 -2.29 40.02 37.92
N LEU A 15 -2.29 39.39 39.10
CA LEU A 15 -1.89 37.97 39.24
C LEU A 15 -2.89 37.03 38.56
N ILE A 16 -4.20 37.27 38.73
CA ILE A 16 -5.25 36.47 38.09
C ILE A 16 -5.23 36.70 36.57
N GLY A 17 -5.11 37.94 36.11
CA GLY A 17 -4.99 38.28 34.69
C GLY A 17 -3.76 37.64 34.04
N GLY A 18 -2.61 37.68 34.73
CA GLY A 18 -1.37 37.03 34.29
C GLY A 18 -1.51 35.51 34.20
N PHE A 19 -2.14 34.87 35.19
CA PHE A 19 -2.40 33.43 35.19
C PHE A 19 -3.34 33.00 34.05
N ILE A 20 -4.45 33.72 33.82
CA ILE A 20 -5.38 33.45 32.72
C ILE A 20 -4.68 33.60 31.37
N THR A 21 -3.88 34.65 31.20
CA THR A 21 -3.13 34.91 29.96
C THR A 21 -2.09 33.82 29.70
N TRP A 22 -1.39 33.37 30.75
CA TRP A 22 -0.42 32.28 30.67
C TRP A 22 -1.06 30.93 30.31
N TRP A 23 -2.16 30.55 30.97
CA TRP A 23 -2.92 29.33 30.64
C TRP A 23 -3.48 29.35 29.23
N SER A 24 -3.99 30.50 28.78
CA SER A 24 -4.49 30.69 27.42
C SER A 24 -3.38 30.52 26.39
N ASN A 25 -2.20 31.10 26.63
CA ASN A 25 -1.03 30.92 25.76
C ASN A 25 -0.55 29.47 25.71
N LEU A 26 -0.51 28.77 26.85
CA LEU A 26 -0.17 27.34 26.90
C LEU A 26 -1.17 26.47 26.12
N ALA A 27 -2.46 26.75 26.24
CA ALA A 27 -3.50 26.04 25.49
C ALA A 27 -3.38 26.28 23.97
N ILE A 28 -3.02 27.50 23.55
CA ILE A 28 -2.79 27.83 22.14
C ILE A 28 -1.55 27.11 21.59
N GLN A 29 -0.45 27.12 22.35
CA GLN A 29 0.78 26.42 21.95
C GLN A 29 0.55 24.91 21.82
N LYS A 30 -0.15 24.29 22.78
CA LYS A 30 -0.54 22.88 22.70
C LYS A 30 -1.34 22.55 21.42
N LYS A 31 -2.30 23.40 21.05
CA LYS A 31 -3.10 23.21 19.82
C LYS A 31 -2.26 23.35 18.54
N LYS A 32 -1.32 24.30 18.52
CA LYS A 32 -0.39 24.47 17.39
C LYS A 32 0.50 23.23 17.21
N VAL A 33 1.08 22.72 18.29
CA VAL A 33 1.93 21.51 18.27
C VAL A 33 1.14 20.29 17.79
N ILE A 34 -0.09 20.09 18.27
CA ILE A 34 -0.95 18.99 17.81
C ILE A 34 -1.23 19.09 16.31
N PHE A 35 -1.46 20.29 15.79
CA PHE A 35 -1.70 20.51 14.37
C PHE A 35 -0.47 20.18 13.52
N GLU A 36 0.72 20.65 13.90
CA GLU A 36 1.98 20.36 13.20
C GLU A 36 2.26 18.85 13.18
N LEU A 37 2.04 18.15 14.30
CA LEU A 37 2.15 16.69 14.39
C LEU A 37 1.15 15.97 13.47
N GLN A 38 -0.10 16.45 13.38
CA GLN A 38 -1.11 15.86 12.48
C GLN A 38 -0.72 16.01 11.00
N GLN A 39 -0.11 17.15 10.62
CA GLN A 39 0.38 17.34 9.26
C GLN A 39 1.55 16.42 8.93
N GLU A 40 2.52 16.28 9.84
CA GLU A 40 3.65 15.38 9.66
C GLU A 40 3.18 13.93 9.50
N ARG A 41 2.28 13.46 10.37
CA ARG A 41 1.72 12.10 10.28
C ARG A 41 0.89 11.88 9.02
N TYR A 42 0.16 12.89 8.55
CA TYR A 42 -0.52 12.80 7.25
C TYR A 42 0.47 12.56 6.10
N ILE A 43 1.57 13.33 6.04
CA ILE A 43 2.60 13.19 5.00
C ILE A 43 3.22 11.78 5.04
N GLU A 44 3.53 11.27 6.22
CA GLU A 44 4.08 9.92 6.39
C GLU A 44 3.06 8.84 5.99
N THR A 45 1.81 8.94 6.44
CA THR A 45 0.73 7.99 6.10
C THR A 45 0.54 7.91 4.60
N LYS A 46 0.45 9.07 3.94
CA LYS A 46 0.39 9.20 2.48
C LYS A 46 1.54 8.44 1.81
N LYS A 47 2.77 8.70 2.24
CA LYS A 47 3.97 8.08 1.68
C LYS A 47 3.95 6.55 1.82
N TYR A 48 3.57 6.03 2.98
CA TYR A 48 3.50 4.57 3.19
C TYR A 48 2.50 3.90 2.24
N ILE A 49 1.31 4.46 2.10
CA ILE A 49 0.27 3.87 1.25
C ILE A 49 0.67 3.95 -0.24
N GLU A 50 1.22 5.09 -0.69
CA GLU A 50 1.77 5.24 -2.06
C GLU A 50 2.85 4.21 -2.36
N GLU A 51 3.78 3.98 -1.43
CA GLU A 51 4.83 2.99 -1.60
C GLU A 51 4.25 1.56 -1.70
N LEU A 52 3.25 1.22 -0.89
CA LEU A 52 2.59 -0.09 -0.94
C LEU A 52 1.87 -0.31 -2.28
N ILE A 53 1.07 0.66 -2.72
CA ILE A 53 0.33 0.61 -3.99
C ILE A 53 1.31 0.45 -5.16
N ASN A 54 2.35 1.26 -5.22
CA ASN A 54 3.37 1.20 -6.29
C ASN A 54 4.07 -0.17 -6.34
N ILE A 55 4.37 -0.76 -5.18
CA ILE A 55 4.97 -2.10 -5.15
C ILE A 55 3.97 -3.15 -5.67
N LEU A 56 2.68 -3.08 -5.28
CA LEU A 56 1.64 -4.00 -5.77
C LEU A 56 1.44 -3.90 -7.28
N GLU A 57 1.40 -2.69 -7.83
CA GLU A 57 1.28 -2.48 -9.28
C GLU A 57 2.47 -3.08 -10.04
N LYS A 58 3.69 -2.83 -9.56
CA LYS A 58 4.90 -3.43 -10.14
C LYS A 58 4.87 -4.94 -10.05
N LEU A 59 4.47 -5.49 -8.91
CA LEU A 59 4.37 -6.93 -8.70
C LEU A 59 3.37 -7.56 -9.68
N ASN A 60 2.18 -6.96 -9.81
CA ASN A 60 1.13 -7.45 -10.70
C ASN A 60 1.57 -7.38 -12.17
N ASN A 61 2.26 -6.31 -12.58
CA ASN A 61 2.82 -6.17 -13.91
C ASN A 61 3.89 -7.25 -14.21
N ARG A 62 4.84 -7.48 -13.30
CA ARG A 62 5.86 -8.52 -13.50
C ARG A 62 5.27 -9.91 -13.62
N ILE A 63 4.26 -10.21 -12.81
CA ILE A 63 3.52 -11.48 -12.88
C ILE A 63 2.76 -11.61 -14.20
N TYR A 64 2.15 -10.52 -14.68
CA TYR A 64 1.52 -10.51 -16.00
C TYR A 64 2.52 -10.78 -17.13
N LEU A 65 3.69 -10.13 -17.12
CA LEU A 65 4.73 -10.38 -18.13
C LEU A 65 5.26 -11.81 -18.06
N TYR A 66 5.49 -12.33 -16.85
CA TYR A 66 5.91 -13.71 -16.62
C TYR A 66 4.88 -14.70 -17.18
N HIS A 67 3.59 -14.46 -16.91
CA HIS A 67 2.49 -15.22 -17.46
C HIS A 67 2.46 -15.19 -19.00
N MET A 68 2.49 -13.99 -19.61
CA MET A 68 2.42 -13.83 -21.06
C MET A 68 3.58 -14.52 -21.78
N ASN A 69 4.79 -14.45 -21.22
CA ASN A 69 5.94 -15.15 -21.78
C ASN A 69 5.73 -16.67 -21.79
N MET A 70 5.08 -17.23 -20.77
CA MET A 70 4.77 -18.66 -20.68
C MET A 70 3.64 -19.10 -21.62
N VAL A 71 2.61 -18.28 -21.80
CA VAL A 71 1.54 -18.58 -22.77
C VAL A 71 2.09 -18.60 -24.19
N ILE A 72 2.85 -17.57 -24.58
CA ILE A 72 3.48 -17.50 -25.92
C ILE A 72 4.43 -18.68 -26.13
N TYR A 73 5.18 -19.08 -25.09
CA TYR A 73 6.02 -20.26 -25.14
C TYR A 73 5.20 -21.50 -25.48
N TYR A 74 4.11 -21.73 -24.73
CA TYR A 74 3.25 -22.88 -24.96
C TYR A 74 2.61 -22.88 -26.36
N GLU A 75 2.23 -21.72 -26.89
CA GLU A 75 1.68 -21.63 -28.25
C GLU A 75 2.74 -21.88 -29.34
N LYS A 76 3.99 -21.43 -29.14
CA LYS A 76 5.07 -21.54 -30.14
C LYS A 76 5.86 -22.86 -30.10
N SER A 77 6.03 -23.48 -28.94
CA SER A 77 6.80 -24.74 -28.82
C SER A 77 6.18 -25.92 -29.59
N TYR A 78 5.00 -25.74 -30.18
CA TYR A 78 4.34 -26.73 -31.03
C TYR A 78 4.09 -26.23 -32.46
N SER A 79 4.64 -25.08 -32.87
CA SER A 79 4.78 -24.74 -34.30
C SER A 79 6.09 -25.34 -34.84
N GLU A 80 6.07 -25.85 -36.07
CA GLU A 80 7.17 -26.63 -36.67
C GLU A 80 8.52 -25.88 -36.77
N ASP A 81 8.54 -24.55 -36.62
CA ASP A 81 9.75 -23.71 -36.65
C ASP A 81 10.29 -23.39 -35.24
N ASN A 82 10.72 -24.41 -34.51
CA ASN A 82 11.13 -24.28 -33.12
C ASN A 82 12.66 -24.08 -32.99
N ASP A 83 13.12 -22.82 -32.94
CA ASP A 83 14.54 -22.50 -32.70
C ASP A 83 14.85 -22.59 -31.19
N ASN A 84 15.63 -23.61 -30.82
CA ASN A 84 16.07 -23.87 -29.44
C ASN A 84 16.74 -22.64 -28.77
N ASN A 85 17.38 -21.77 -29.54
CA ASN A 85 18.00 -20.55 -29.00
C ASN A 85 16.94 -19.56 -28.48
N ILE A 86 15.81 -19.44 -29.17
CA ILE A 86 14.68 -18.57 -28.77
C ILE A 86 14.05 -19.09 -27.47
N LEU A 87 13.98 -20.41 -27.30
CA LEU A 87 13.44 -21.04 -26.09
C LEU A 87 14.34 -20.77 -24.88
N GLN A 88 15.66 -20.93 -25.03
CA GLN A 88 16.62 -20.67 -23.96
C GLN A 88 16.63 -19.20 -23.53
N GLU A 89 16.57 -18.26 -24.48
CA GLU A 89 16.51 -16.82 -24.16
C GLU A 89 15.24 -16.47 -23.36
N ARG A 90 14.10 -17.10 -23.69
CA ARG A 90 12.84 -16.90 -22.96
C ARG A 90 12.88 -17.50 -21.55
N PHE A 91 13.47 -18.69 -21.36
CA PHE A 91 13.68 -19.25 -20.03
C PHE A 91 14.53 -18.32 -19.16
N LYS A 92 15.59 -17.74 -19.74
CA LYS A 92 16.42 -16.76 -19.04
C LYS A 92 15.60 -15.52 -18.63
N ARG A 93 14.85 -14.91 -19.56
CA ARG A 93 13.99 -13.75 -19.24
C ARG A 93 12.96 -14.06 -18.15
N ASN A 94 12.39 -15.27 -18.14
CA ASN A 94 11.48 -15.69 -17.08
C ASN A 94 12.20 -15.89 -15.74
N SER A 95 13.41 -16.46 -15.74
CA SER A 95 14.24 -16.54 -14.53
C SER A 95 14.48 -15.15 -13.93
N ASP A 96 14.85 -14.18 -14.75
CA ASP A 96 15.10 -12.80 -14.33
C ASP A 96 13.82 -12.16 -13.74
N LEU A 97 12.68 -12.34 -14.42
CA LEU A 97 11.37 -11.87 -13.92
C LEU A 97 10.99 -12.52 -12.59
N ASN A 98 11.28 -13.80 -12.40
CA ASN A 98 11.01 -14.50 -11.16
C ASN A 98 11.82 -13.92 -9.98
N GLU A 99 13.10 -13.59 -10.21
CA GLU A 99 13.94 -12.92 -9.22
C GLU A 99 13.45 -11.51 -8.88
N GLU A 100 13.01 -10.75 -9.90
CA GLU A 100 12.38 -9.43 -9.70
C GLU A 100 11.11 -9.54 -8.85
N ILE A 101 10.25 -10.51 -9.14
CA ILE A 101 9.03 -10.81 -8.38
C ILE A 101 9.38 -11.14 -6.92
N ASP A 102 10.39 -11.97 -6.68
CA ASP A 102 10.80 -12.34 -5.31
C ASP A 102 11.39 -11.16 -4.53
N THR A 103 12.10 -10.28 -5.21
CA THR A 103 12.60 -9.03 -4.63
C THR A 103 11.45 -8.10 -4.25
N LEU A 104 10.49 -7.91 -5.15
CA LEU A 104 9.29 -7.09 -4.90
C LEU A 104 8.42 -7.67 -3.79
N ASN A 105 8.25 -9.00 -3.74
CA ASN A 105 7.51 -9.69 -2.68
C ASN A 105 8.10 -9.42 -1.30
N ARG A 106 9.42 -9.59 -1.16
CA ARG A 106 10.14 -9.30 0.10
C ARG A 106 10.00 -7.83 0.50
N ARG A 107 10.12 -6.92 -0.48
CA ARG A 107 9.97 -5.48 -0.25
C ARG A 107 8.55 -5.13 0.20
N PHE A 108 7.53 -5.68 -0.44
CA PHE A 108 6.12 -5.45 -0.09
C PHE A 108 5.85 -5.89 1.34
N ARG A 109 6.20 -7.13 1.69
CA ARG A 109 5.98 -7.69 3.03
C ARG A 109 6.60 -6.81 4.11
N ARG A 110 7.86 -6.40 3.93
CA ARG A 110 8.56 -5.54 4.88
C ARG A 110 7.89 -4.16 4.99
N LYS A 111 7.46 -3.57 3.88
CA LYS A 111 6.80 -2.26 3.89
C LYS A 111 5.42 -2.32 4.55
N LEU A 112 4.68 -3.41 4.33
CA LEU A 112 3.38 -3.62 4.93
C LEU A 112 3.49 -3.79 6.44
N GLU A 113 4.49 -4.54 6.91
CA GLU A 113 4.78 -4.71 8.33
C GLU A 113 5.17 -3.38 9.00
N ILE A 114 6.06 -2.60 8.38
CA ILE A 114 6.41 -1.26 8.87
C ILE A 114 5.17 -0.37 8.94
N PHE A 115 4.32 -0.40 7.91
CA PHE A 115 3.12 0.41 7.90
C PHE A 115 2.11 -0.01 8.97
N ASN A 116 1.93 -1.32 9.19
CA ASN A 116 1.08 -1.83 10.27
C ASN A 116 1.57 -1.34 11.64
N ASN A 117 2.87 -1.48 11.91
CA ASN A 117 3.48 -0.99 13.16
C ASN A 117 3.34 0.53 13.30
N TYR A 118 3.45 1.28 12.21
CA TYR A 118 3.23 2.72 12.18
C TYR A 118 1.80 3.10 12.57
N VAL A 119 0.79 2.41 12.02
CA VAL A 119 -0.62 2.62 12.34
C VAL A 119 -0.90 2.33 13.82
N ASP A 120 -0.35 1.22 14.33
CA ASP A 120 -0.52 0.83 15.74
C ASP A 120 0.15 1.83 16.69
N THR A 121 1.38 2.25 16.40
CA THR A 121 2.13 3.19 17.26
C THR A 121 1.50 4.58 17.29
N ASN A 122 0.84 4.99 16.20
CA ASN A 122 0.22 6.33 16.08
C ASN A 122 -1.29 6.32 16.31
N GLU A 123 -1.82 5.28 16.98
CA GLU A 123 -3.26 5.10 17.19
C GLU A 123 -3.94 6.36 17.75
N ILE A 124 -3.34 7.06 18.72
CA ILE A 124 -3.96 8.26 19.31
C ILE A 124 -4.17 9.38 18.28
N LEU A 125 -3.22 9.55 17.35
CA LEU A 125 -3.29 10.59 16.32
C LEU A 125 -4.12 10.15 15.11
N LEU A 126 -4.19 8.85 14.86
CA LEU A 126 -4.86 8.25 13.70
C LEU A 126 -6.19 7.57 14.05
N LEU A 127 -6.67 7.67 15.31
CA LEU A 127 -7.81 6.89 15.83
C LEU A 127 -9.03 6.95 14.91
N LYS A 128 -9.34 8.15 14.40
CA LYS A 128 -10.46 8.40 13.50
C LYS A 128 -10.38 7.62 12.18
N TYR A 129 -9.18 7.25 11.74
CA TYR A 129 -8.91 6.60 10.46
C TYR A 129 -8.38 5.17 10.61
N LYS A 130 -8.18 4.68 11.85
CA LYS A 130 -7.57 3.37 12.11
C LYS A 130 -8.29 2.24 11.38
N HIS A 131 -9.63 2.26 11.38
CA HIS A 131 -10.43 1.30 10.63
C HIS A 131 -10.10 1.31 9.12
N ASP A 132 -10.11 2.49 8.50
CA ASP A 132 -9.86 2.63 7.06
C ASP A 132 -8.43 2.25 6.69
N LEU A 133 -7.46 2.61 7.53
CA LEU A 133 -6.05 2.23 7.34
C LEU A 133 -5.85 0.71 7.45
N ASN A 134 -6.55 0.06 8.39
CA ASN A 134 -6.56 -1.40 8.50
C ASN A 134 -7.23 -2.06 7.29
N GLU A 135 -8.24 -1.42 6.70
CA GLU A 135 -8.85 -1.89 5.46
C GLU A 135 -7.86 -1.84 4.28
N VAL A 136 -7.05 -0.78 4.17
CA VAL A 136 -5.95 -0.71 3.18
C VAL A 136 -4.96 -1.85 3.38
N ILE A 137 -4.54 -2.09 4.62
CA ILE A 137 -3.60 -3.17 4.97
C ILE A 137 -4.18 -4.53 4.56
N SER A 138 -5.42 -4.80 4.97
CA SER A 138 -6.11 -6.07 4.70
C SER A 138 -6.28 -6.32 3.20
N LYS A 139 -6.73 -5.33 2.43
CA LYS A 139 -6.84 -5.45 0.96
C LYS A 139 -5.47 -5.65 0.31
N GLY A 140 -4.44 -4.95 0.79
CA GLY A 140 -3.06 -5.16 0.33
C GLY A 140 -2.57 -6.59 0.54
N GLN A 141 -2.86 -7.18 1.71
CA GLN A 141 -2.55 -8.59 2.01
C GLN A 141 -3.31 -9.56 1.11
N HIS A 142 -4.58 -9.30 0.84
CA HIS A 142 -5.39 -10.13 -0.06
C HIS A 142 -4.84 -10.14 -1.50
N ILE A 143 -4.57 -8.96 -2.06
CA ILE A 143 -3.99 -8.83 -3.41
C ILE A 143 -2.64 -9.55 -3.47
N PHE A 144 -1.79 -9.35 -2.46
CA PHE A 144 -0.50 -10.03 -2.36
C PHE A 144 -0.64 -11.55 -2.35
N LYS A 145 -1.58 -12.11 -1.59
CA LYS A 145 -1.85 -13.55 -1.54
C LYS A 145 -2.25 -14.09 -2.92
N ASN A 146 -3.14 -13.39 -3.63
CA ASN A 146 -3.53 -13.78 -4.99
C ASN A 146 -2.32 -13.80 -5.93
N ILE A 147 -1.43 -12.81 -5.82
CA ILE A 147 -0.22 -12.74 -6.63
C ILE A 147 0.71 -13.94 -6.34
N CYS A 148 0.88 -14.31 -5.07
CA CYS A 148 1.64 -15.51 -4.71
C CYS A 148 1.02 -16.80 -5.30
N ASN A 149 -0.31 -16.91 -5.30
CA ASN A 149 -1.01 -18.06 -5.89
C ASN A 149 -0.80 -18.14 -7.40
N ILE A 150 -0.91 -17.01 -8.11
CA ILE A 150 -0.65 -16.94 -9.56
C ILE A 150 0.78 -17.37 -9.85
N LYS A 151 1.75 -16.83 -9.10
CA LYS A 151 3.16 -17.21 -9.23
C LYS A 151 3.36 -18.72 -9.09
N PHE A 152 2.77 -19.32 -8.07
CA PHE A 152 2.90 -20.76 -7.80
C PHE A 152 2.38 -21.61 -8.96
N ILE A 153 1.19 -21.28 -9.48
CA ILE A 153 0.59 -21.99 -10.63
C ILE A 153 1.51 -21.92 -11.84
N ILE A 154 1.98 -20.71 -12.19
CA ILE A 154 2.83 -20.54 -13.38
C ILE A 154 4.18 -21.24 -13.20
N LEU A 155 4.80 -21.14 -12.01
CA LEU A 155 6.10 -21.76 -11.75
C LEU A 155 6.05 -23.30 -11.84
N ASN A 156 5.00 -23.93 -11.30
CA ASN A 156 4.83 -25.38 -11.42
C ASN A 156 4.70 -25.80 -12.89
N ASN A 157 3.94 -25.04 -13.68
CA ASN A 157 3.80 -25.29 -15.12
C ASN A 157 5.12 -25.15 -15.87
N VAL A 158 5.97 -24.19 -15.49
CA VAL A 158 7.31 -24.05 -16.07
C VAL A 158 8.19 -25.28 -15.78
N ILE A 159 8.15 -25.77 -14.54
CA ILE A 159 8.96 -26.92 -14.10
C ILE A 159 8.53 -28.19 -14.82
N GLU A 160 7.23 -28.43 -14.93
CA GLU A 160 6.68 -29.58 -15.64
C GLU A 160 7.04 -29.55 -17.12
N LEU A 161 6.81 -28.42 -17.78
CA LEU A 161 7.12 -28.24 -19.19
C LEU A 161 8.61 -28.45 -19.49
N LYS A 162 9.49 -27.96 -18.61
CA LYS A 162 10.94 -28.21 -18.74
C LYS A 162 11.26 -29.70 -18.69
N LYS A 163 10.66 -30.44 -17.76
CA LYS A 163 10.85 -31.90 -17.64
C LYS A 163 10.32 -32.65 -18.86
N ASP A 164 9.18 -32.23 -19.40
CA ASP A 164 8.57 -32.89 -20.56
C ASP A 164 9.43 -32.72 -21.82
N ILE A 165 10.05 -31.55 -21.97
CA ILE A 165 11.00 -31.26 -23.04
C ILE A 165 12.29 -32.06 -22.88
N GLU A 166 12.86 -32.10 -21.67
CA GLU A 166 14.08 -32.89 -21.39
C GLU A 166 13.87 -34.39 -21.64
N LYS A 167 12.63 -34.87 -21.53
CA LYS A 167 12.26 -36.27 -21.77
C LYS A 167 11.77 -36.55 -23.20
N GLU A 168 11.74 -35.54 -24.08
CA GLU A 168 11.20 -35.64 -25.45
C GLU A 168 9.78 -36.25 -25.50
N VAL A 169 8.96 -36.00 -24.46
CA VAL A 169 7.62 -36.58 -24.38
C VAL A 169 6.73 -35.95 -25.45
N LYS A 170 6.05 -36.79 -26.23
CA LYS A 170 4.97 -36.32 -27.11
C LYS A 170 3.81 -35.81 -26.24
N ILE A 171 3.62 -34.50 -26.22
CA ILE A 171 2.54 -33.85 -25.50
C ILE A 171 1.26 -33.96 -26.32
N ASP A 172 0.23 -34.60 -25.76
CA ASP A 172 -1.06 -34.82 -26.41
C ASP A 172 -2.01 -33.60 -26.32
N GLU A 173 -3.14 -33.70 -27.02
CA GLU A 173 -4.20 -32.68 -27.07
C GLU A 173 -4.89 -32.46 -25.71
N GLU A 174 -4.96 -33.48 -24.85
CA GLU A 174 -5.66 -33.41 -23.58
C GLU A 174 -4.86 -32.62 -22.55
N TYR A 175 -3.56 -32.89 -22.46
CA TYR A 175 -2.60 -32.11 -21.68
C TYR A 175 -2.59 -30.63 -22.11
N LYS A 176 -2.63 -30.35 -23.42
CA LYS A 176 -2.73 -28.98 -23.97
C LYS A 176 -3.98 -28.24 -23.50
N LYS A 177 -5.11 -28.93 -23.46
CA LYS A 177 -6.37 -28.36 -22.97
C LYS A 177 -6.30 -28.06 -21.47
N GLU A 178 -5.66 -28.92 -20.68
CA GLU A 178 -5.48 -28.69 -19.24
C GLU A 178 -4.61 -27.46 -18.96
N LYS A 179 -3.43 -27.36 -19.57
CA LYS A 179 -2.54 -26.20 -19.39
C LYS A 179 -3.18 -24.89 -19.84
N LYS A 180 -3.94 -24.91 -20.93
CA LYS A 180 -4.71 -23.74 -21.37
C LYS A 180 -5.72 -23.26 -20.31
N LYS A 181 -6.40 -24.16 -19.61
CA LYS A 181 -7.33 -23.82 -18.52
C LYS A 181 -6.59 -23.16 -17.34
N GLU A 182 -5.45 -23.69 -16.94
CA GLU A 182 -4.65 -23.12 -15.85
C GLU A 182 -4.14 -21.71 -16.19
N TYR A 183 -3.73 -21.48 -17.43
CA TYR A 183 -3.33 -20.15 -17.90
C TYR A 183 -4.51 -19.17 -17.93
N GLN A 184 -5.69 -19.61 -18.39
CA GLN A 184 -6.90 -18.80 -18.35
C GLN A 184 -7.28 -18.42 -16.91
N PHE A 185 -7.22 -19.38 -15.99
CA PHE A 185 -7.46 -19.13 -14.57
C PHE A 185 -6.46 -18.12 -13.97
N ALA A 186 -5.16 -18.25 -14.30
CA ALA A 186 -4.15 -17.29 -13.87
C ALA A 186 -4.44 -15.88 -14.42
N LEU A 187 -4.84 -15.77 -15.68
CA LEU A 187 -5.20 -14.49 -16.31
C LEU A 187 -6.42 -13.84 -15.65
N GLU A 188 -7.45 -14.63 -15.31
CA GLU A 188 -8.61 -14.15 -14.56
C GLU A 188 -8.22 -13.58 -13.20
N LEU A 189 -7.32 -14.25 -12.46
CA LEU A 189 -6.80 -13.75 -11.19
C LEU A 189 -5.99 -12.46 -11.35
N VAL A 190 -5.17 -12.32 -12.41
CA VAL A 190 -4.45 -11.06 -12.71
C VAL A 190 -5.43 -9.92 -12.96
N ASN A 191 -6.47 -10.17 -13.75
CA ASN A 191 -7.51 -9.16 -14.05
C ASN A 191 -8.30 -8.76 -12.81
N LYS A 192 -8.60 -9.74 -11.95
CA LYS A 192 -9.22 -9.49 -10.65
C LYS A 192 -8.32 -8.63 -9.75
N ASN A 193 -7.03 -8.92 -9.70
CA ASN A 193 -6.06 -8.13 -8.93
C ASN A 193 -5.96 -6.69 -9.45
N ASN A 194 -5.92 -6.46 -10.76
CA ASN A 194 -5.96 -5.10 -11.34
C ASN A 194 -7.21 -4.34 -10.88
N THR A 195 -8.35 -5.01 -10.89
CA THR A 195 -9.62 -4.42 -10.41
C THR A 195 -9.55 -4.09 -8.91
N GLU A 196 -9.00 -4.98 -8.09
CA GLU A 196 -8.85 -4.76 -6.64
C GLU A 196 -7.84 -3.65 -6.32
N ILE A 197 -6.71 -3.58 -7.02
CA ILE A 197 -5.71 -2.51 -6.88
C ILE A 197 -6.37 -1.15 -7.17
N ASN A 198 -7.13 -1.03 -8.26
CA ASN A 198 -7.84 0.20 -8.59
C ASN A 198 -8.83 0.60 -7.49
N LYS A 199 -9.56 -0.37 -6.92
CA LYS A 199 -10.45 -0.11 -5.78
C LYS A 199 -9.69 0.41 -4.55
N VAL A 200 -8.52 -0.15 -4.25
CA VAL A 200 -7.65 0.32 -3.16
C VAL A 200 -7.17 1.74 -3.42
N ILE A 201 -6.75 2.06 -4.64
CA ILE A 201 -6.33 3.42 -5.04
C ILE A 201 -7.48 4.41 -4.85
N THR A 202 -8.68 4.09 -5.33
CA THR A 202 -9.86 4.96 -5.16
C THR A 202 -10.19 5.16 -3.68
N PHE A 203 -10.18 4.08 -2.90
CA PHE A 203 -10.43 4.13 -1.47
C PHE A 203 -9.40 5.02 -0.75
N TYR A 204 -8.11 4.82 -1.02
CA TYR A 204 -7.02 5.62 -0.48
C TYR A 204 -7.15 7.11 -0.83
N ASN A 205 -7.45 7.43 -2.09
CA ASN A 205 -7.63 8.82 -2.51
C ASN A 205 -8.78 9.51 -1.77
N ASN A 206 -9.87 8.78 -1.49
CA ASN A 206 -10.98 9.30 -0.71
C ASN A 206 -10.59 9.50 0.76
N LEU A 207 -9.90 8.53 1.36
CA LEU A 207 -9.39 8.63 2.72
C LEU A 207 -8.51 9.87 2.90
N LEU A 208 -7.56 10.11 1.98
CA LEU A 208 -6.70 11.29 2.05
C LEU A 208 -7.45 12.61 1.95
N LYS A 209 -8.47 12.69 1.08
CA LYS A 209 -9.30 13.89 0.96
C LYS A 209 -10.01 14.21 2.28
N ILE A 210 -10.55 13.18 2.95
CA ILE A 210 -11.20 13.32 4.25
C ILE A 210 -10.19 13.80 5.29
N GLN A 211 -9.03 13.12 5.38
CA GLN A 211 -7.96 13.48 6.32
C GLN A 211 -7.48 14.93 6.13
N LEU A 212 -7.26 15.34 4.89
CA LEU A 212 -6.80 16.68 4.56
C LEU A 212 -7.84 17.74 4.96
N ASN A 213 -9.11 17.51 4.66
CA ASN A 213 -10.21 18.41 5.04
C ASN A 213 -10.32 18.55 6.55
N ASP A 214 -10.17 17.45 7.31
CA ASP A 214 -10.21 17.47 8.77
C ASP A 214 -9.04 18.26 9.36
N ILE A 215 -7.82 18.07 8.84
CA ILE A 215 -6.63 18.83 9.25
C ILE A 215 -6.85 20.33 9.01
N TYR A 216 -7.34 20.72 7.82
CA TYR A 216 -7.60 22.12 7.50
C TYR A 216 -8.77 22.72 8.29
N GLY A 217 -9.87 21.97 8.47
CA GLY A 217 -11.03 22.42 9.26
C GLY A 217 -10.64 22.73 10.71
N ASN A 218 -9.78 21.89 11.30
CA ASN A 218 -9.23 22.13 12.62
C ASN A 218 -8.37 23.40 12.68
N TYR A 219 -7.54 23.66 11.65
CA TYR A 219 -6.75 24.89 11.57
C TYR A 219 -7.60 26.16 11.52
N VAL A 220 -8.63 26.19 10.66
CA VAL A 220 -9.53 27.35 10.52
C VAL A 220 -10.26 27.64 11.84
N ASN A 221 -10.73 26.60 12.53
CA ASN A 221 -11.34 26.73 13.86
C ASN A 221 -10.39 27.29 14.92
N ILE A 222 -9.11 26.89 14.90
CA ILE A 222 -8.08 27.43 15.80
C ILE A 222 -7.80 28.90 15.48
N LYS A 223 -7.72 29.26 14.19
CA LYS A 223 -7.46 30.64 13.75
C LYS A 223 -8.61 31.59 14.07
N ASN A 224 -9.86 31.18 13.85
CA ASN A 224 -11.04 32.03 14.10
C ASN A 224 -11.31 32.26 15.59
N LYS A 225 -10.89 31.33 16.47
CA LYS A 225 -10.89 31.56 17.93
C LYS A 225 -9.86 32.59 18.40
N LYS A 226 -8.94 33.06 17.55
CA LYS A 226 -8.02 34.17 17.86
C LYS A 226 -8.60 35.56 17.56
N ILE A 227 -9.75 35.65 16.89
CA ILE A 227 -10.34 36.91 16.41
C ILE A 227 -11.58 37.32 17.27
N LYS A 228 -11.89 36.57 18.33
CA LYS A 228 -12.89 36.95 19.34
C LYS A 228 -12.21 37.11 20.68
#